data_AF-A0A0J7K6S3-F1
#
_entry.id   AF-A0A0J7K6S3-F1
#
_cell.length_a   1.000
_cell.length_b   1.000
_cell.length_c   1.000
_cell.angle_alpha   90.00
_cell.angle_beta   90.00
_cell.angle_gamma   90.00
#
_symmetry.space_group_name_H-M   'P 1'
#
loop_
_entity.id
_entity.type
_entity.pdbx_description
1 polymer ?
#
loop_
_entity_poly.entity_id
_entity_poly.type
_entity_poly.pdbx_seq_one_letter_code
_entity_poly.pdbx_strand_id
1 'polypeptide(L)'
;MRSKGILESAIKITNEPPTGMRANIHKALDNFSQDTLESCAKETEFKAILFALCYYHAAVAERRKFGAQGWNRLYPFNVGDLTISASVLLNYLEGNTKAPWEDLRYLIGEIMYGGHITDDWDRRLCRTYLLEYLQPELVEGELHLAPGFLVPPSTDYTGYHQYIENYLPTESPVLYGLHPNAEIGFLTSTAENLFRTIWGMLPRDVADTTAGVLSKEDKVKVMIEDLLDKLPEEFNIQELMSKVDVRLLYLDSL
;
A
#
# COMPACT_ATOMS: atom_id res chain seq x y z
N MET A 1 -3.36 -35.46 -32.74
CA MET A 1 -2.35 -34.61 -32.07
C MET A 1 -3.09 -33.42 -31.46
N ARG A 2 -3.19 -33.35 -30.12
CA ARG A 2 -3.76 -32.17 -29.44
C ARG A 2 -2.79 -31.02 -29.67
N SER A 3 -3.24 -29.93 -30.30
CA SER A 3 -2.43 -28.73 -30.44
C SER A 3 -2.10 -28.21 -29.04
N LYS A 4 -0.85 -28.38 -28.63
CA LYS A 4 -0.30 -27.69 -27.46
C LYS A 4 -0.60 -26.19 -27.63
N GLY A 5 -1.17 -25.57 -26.60
CA GLY A 5 -1.72 -24.22 -26.67
C GLY A 5 -0.65 -23.21 -27.07
N ILE A 6 -1.04 -22.06 -27.66
CA ILE A 6 -0.12 -21.00 -28.11
C ILE A 6 0.90 -20.59 -27.02
N LEU A 7 0.50 -20.61 -25.75
CA LEU A 7 1.38 -20.36 -24.60
C LEU A 7 2.43 -21.47 -24.36
N GLU A 8 2.14 -22.72 -24.71
CA GLU A 8 3.09 -23.84 -24.59
C GLU A 8 4.12 -23.86 -25.72
N SER A 9 3.84 -23.19 -26.85
CA SER A 9 4.72 -23.09 -28.02
C SER A 9 5.47 -21.76 -28.13
N ALA A 10 5.32 -20.85 -27.18
CA ALA A 10 5.99 -19.54 -27.15
C ALA A 10 7.08 -19.45 -26.08
N ILE A 11 8.10 -18.62 -26.34
CA ILE A 11 9.05 -18.18 -25.32
C ILE A 11 8.33 -17.19 -24.40
N LYS A 12 8.34 -17.46 -23.09
CA LYS A 12 7.70 -16.62 -22.07
C LYS A 12 8.76 -15.74 -21.43
N ILE A 13 8.55 -14.43 -21.47
CA ILE A 13 9.35 -13.44 -20.75
C ILE A 13 8.41 -12.75 -19.77
N THR A 14 8.70 -12.87 -18.47
CA THR A 14 7.98 -12.18 -17.40
C THR A 14 8.82 -10.99 -16.95
N ASN A 15 8.27 -9.79 -17.07
CA ASN A 15 8.87 -8.58 -16.52
C ASN A 15 8.12 -8.21 -15.24
N GLU A 16 8.66 -8.61 -14.08
CA GLU A 16 8.13 -8.17 -12.79
C GLU A 16 8.80 -6.85 -12.42
N PRO A 17 8.02 -5.83 -12.00
CA PRO A 17 8.61 -4.57 -11.55
C PRO A 17 9.52 -4.84 -10.36
N PRO A 18 10.73 -4.24 -10.31
CA PRO A 18 11.60 -4.40 -9.16
C PRO A 18 10.88 -3.88 -7.92
N THR A 19 10.94 -4.66 -6.84
CA THR A 19 10.21 -4.39 -5.60
C THR A 19 11.11 -3.72 -4.57
N GLY A 20 10.48 -3.02 -3.62
CA GLY A 20 11.17 -2.39 -2.50
C GLY A 20 11.49 -0.91 -2.70
N MET A 21 11.80 -0.24 -1.59
CA MET A 21 11.88 1.22 -1.53
C MET A 21 12.93 1.76 -2.50
N ARG A 22 14.12 1.17 -2.47
CA ARG A 22 15.25 1.54 -3.32
C ARG A 22 14.89 1.58 -4.81
N ALA A 23 14.37 0.45 -5.32
CA ALA A 23 14.02 0.32 -6.72
C ALA A 23 12.91 1.29 -7.13
N ASN A 24 11.93 1.52 -6.24
CA ASN A 24 10.82 2.42 -6.53
C ASN A 24 11.21 3.90 -6.49
N ILE A 25 12.15 4.32 -5.63
CA ILE A 25 12.66 5.70 -5.67
C ILE A 25 13.43 5.93 -6.98
N HIS A 26 14.31 5.00 -7.39
CA HIS A 26 14.98 5.11 -8.69
C HIS A 26 13.98 5.21 -9.84
N LYS A 27 13.00 4.31 -9.86
CA LYS A 27 11.94 4.31 -10.87
C LYS A 27 11.11 5.60 -10.86
N ALA A 28 10.90 6.21 -9.70
CA ALA A 28 10.23 7.51 -9.60
C ALA A 28 11.09 8.62 -10.19
N LEU A 29 12.40 8.65 -9.86
CA LEU A 29 13.37 9.61 -10.40
C LEU A 29 13.58 9.48 -11.92
N ASP A 30 13.53 8.26 -12.46
CA ASP A 30 13.69 7.99 -13.90
C ASP A 30 12.61 8.67 -14.77
N ASN A 31 11.54 9.21 -14.18
CA ASN A 31 10.54 10.01 -14.90
C ASN A 31 10.98 11.46 -15.12
N PHE A 32 12.13 11.86 -14.59
CA PHE A 32 12.64 13.22 -14.64
C PHE A 32 14.07 13.24 -15.23
N SER A 33 14.37 14.29 -15.98
CA SER A 33 15.69 14.51 -16.57
C SER A 33 16.50 15.54 -15.79
N GLN A 34 17.79 15.67 -16.10
CA GLN A 34 18.61 16.78 -15.60
C GLN A 34 17.95 18.13 -15.92
N ASP A 35 17.44 18.31 -17.14
CA ASP A 35 16.72 19.53 -17.54
C ASP A 35 15.48 19.78 -16.68
N THR A 36 14.81 18.72 -16.22
CA THR A 36 13.67 18.86 -15.30
C THR A 36 14.14 19.41 -13.95
N LEU A 37 15.25 18.90 -13.43
CA LEU A 37 15.84 19.37 -12.17
C LEU A 37 16.29 20.83 -12.23
N GLU A 38 16.72 21.30 -13.40
CA GLU A 38 17.21 22.65 -13.66
C GLU A 38 16.11 23.59 -14.23
N SER A 39 14.87 23.12 -14.31
CA SER A 39 13.77 23.88 -14.95
C SER A 39 13.25 25.05 -14.12
N CYS A 40 13.46 25.03 -12.79
CA CYS A 40 12.92 26.04 -11.88
C CYS A 40 14.00 27.03 -11.45
N ALA A 41 13.68 28.34 -11.44
CA ALA A 41 14.58 29.37 -10.93
C ALA A 41 14.98 29.17 -9.45
N LYS A 42 14.16 28.46 -8.68
CA LYS A 42 14.41 28.07 -7.28
C LYS A 42 14.85 26.62 -7.22
N GLU A 43 16.00 26.33 -7.80
CA GLU A 43 16.46 24.95 -7.99
C GLU A 43 16.56 24.17 -6.68
N THR A 44 17.03 24.79 -5.60
CA THR A 44 17.24 24.08 -4.33
C THR A 44 15.91 23.59 -3.75
N GLU A 45 14.92 24.48 -3.68
CA GLU A 45 13.56 24.18 -3.23
C GLU A 45 12.90 23.15 -4.15
N PHE A 46 12.98 23.36 -5.46
CA PHE A 46 12.36 22.47 -6.44
C PHE A 46 12.94 21.06 -6.36
N LYS A 47 14.27 20.93 -6.36
CA LYS A 47 14.94 19.63 -6.32
C LYS A 47 14.69 18.89 -5.00
N ALA A 48 14.72 19.59 -3.86
CA ALA A 48 14.43 18.99 -2.55
C ALA A 48 12.99 18.49 -2.46
N ILE A 49 12.00 19.30 -2.88
CA ILE A 49 10.60 18.91 -2.88
C ILE A 49 10.34 17.79 -3.89
N LEU A 50 10.92 17.84 -5.08
CA LEU A 50 10.78 16.79 -6.09
C LEU A 50 11.32 15.45 -5.58
N PHE A 51 12.47 15.44 -4.91
CA PHE A 51 13.01 14.23 -4.30
C PHE A 51 12.07 13.67 -3.23
N ALA A 52 11.52 14.52 -2.36
CA ALA A 52 10.52 14.12 -1.37
C ALA A 52 9.24 13.56 -2.02
N LEU A 53 8.82 14.09 -3.18
CA LEU A 53 7.69 13.56 -3.94
C LEU A 53 8.00 12.19 -4.57
N CYS A 54 9.22 11.97 -5.05
CA CYS A 54 9.65 10.65 -5.52
C CYS A 54 9.63 9.62 -4.37
N TYR A 55 10.13 10.00 -3.19
CA TYR A 55 10.09 9.17 -1.99
C TYR A 55 8.64 8.88 -1.56
N TYR A 56 7.80 9.92 -1.52
CA TYR A 56 6.37 9.80 -1.24
C TYR A 56 5.68 8.84 -2.18
N HIS A 57 5.88 8.99 -3.51
CA HIS A 57 5.31 8.12 -4.53
C HIS A 57 5.74 6.65 -4.32
N ALA A 58 7.04 6.41 -4.08
CA ALA A 58 7.57 5.08 -3.79
C ALA A 58 6.92 4.49 -2.53
N ALA A 59 6.82 5.28 -1.46
CA ALA A 59 6.24 4.84 -0.19
C ALA A 59 4.76 4.45 -0.32
N VAL A 60 3.92 5.32 -0.90
CA VAL A 60 2.48 5.05 -1.02
C VAL A 60 2.17 3.88 -1.97
N ALA A 61 2.95 3.73 -3.04
CA ALA A 61 2.78 2.64 -4.01
C ALA A 61 3.17 1.28 -3.43
N GLU A 62 4.30 1.18 -2.72
CA GLU A 62 4.76 -0.08 -2.12
C GLU A 62 4.01 -0.46 -0.86
N ARG A 63 3.47 0.51 -0.12
CA ARG A 63 2.76 0.27 1.15
C ARG A 63 1.62 -0.74 1.02
N ARG A 64 1.04 -0.94 -0.17
CA ARG A 64 0.05 -1.99 -0.46
C ARG A 64 0.50 -3.41 -0.13
N LYS A 65 1.81 -3.69 -0.06
CA LYS A 65 2.31 -5.04 0.27
C LYS A 65 2.04 -5.45 1.72
N PHE A 66 1.76 -4.49 2.60
CA PHE A 66 1.42 -4.73 4.00
C PHE A 66 -0.08 -4.98 4.23
N GLY A 67 -0.85 -5.22 3.16
CA GLY A 67 -2.29 -5.49 3.24
C GLY A 67 -3.05 -4.36 3.95
N ALA A 68 -3.97 -4.73 4.83
CA ALA A 68 -4.80 -3.78 5.59
C ALA A 68 -4.01 -2.87 6.55
N GLN A 69 -2.79 -3.25 6.94
CA GLN A 69 -1.92 -2.35 7.72
C GLN A 69 -1.30 -1.25 6.84
N GLY A 70 -1.18 -1.53 5.54
CA GLY A 70 -0.73 -0.58 4.54
C GLY A 70 -1.85 0.37 4.13
N TRP A 71 -2.90 -0.20 3.51
CA TRP A 71 -4.08 0.50 3.01
C TRP A 71 -5.32 -0.36 3.25
N ASN A 72 -6.45 0.26 3.63
CA ASN A 72 -7.72 -0.46 3.75
C ASN A 72 -8.23 -0.96 2.39
N ARG A 73 -7.93 -0.24 1.30
CA ARG A 73 -8.25 -0.62 -0.09
C ARG A 73 -7.05 -0.50 -1.01
N LEU A 74 -7.09 -1.22 -2.14
CA LEU A 74 -6.06 -1.12 -3.17
C LEU A 74 -6.33 0.07 -4.09
N TYR A 75 -5.44 1.06 -4.05
CA TYR A 75 -5.51 2.25 -4.89
C TYR A 75 -4.52 2.19 -6.06
N PRO A 76 -4.93 2.59 -7.28
CA PRO A 76 -4.10 2.52 -8.48
C PRO A 76 -3.21 3.76 -8.64
N PHE A 77 -2.39 4.08 -7.64
CA PHE A 77 -1.39 5.15 -7.76
C PHE A 77 -0.45 4.86 -8.93
N ASN A 78 -0.24 5.87 -9.77
CA ASN A 78 0.48 5.74 -11.03
C ASN A 78 1.48 6.88 -11.23
N VAL A 79 2.35 6.72 -12.24
CA VAL A 79 3.40 7.69 -12.57
C VAL A 79 2.83 9.05 -12.98
N GLY A 80 1.63 9.09 -13.56
CA GLY A 80 0.94 10.33 -13.90
C GLY A 80 0.66 11.20 -12.69
N ASP A 81 0.31 10.60 -11.54
CA ASP A 81 0.09 11.34 -10.30
C ASP A 81 1.37 12.08 -9.86
N LEU A 82 2.54 11.42 -10.03
CA LEU A 82 3.85 11.98 -9.71
C LEU A 82 4.28 13.08 -10.71
N THR A 83 4.18 12.83 -12.01
CA THR A 83 4.63 13.79 -13.03
C THR A 83 3.76 15.05 -13.09
N ILE A 84 2.45 14.92 -12.87
CA ILE A 84 1.55 16.07 -12.73
C ILE A 84 1.86 16.83 -11.44
N SER A 85 2.11 16.13 -10.33
CA SER A 85 2.52 16.78 -9.07
C SER A 85 3.81 17.60 -9.22
N ALA A 86 4.80 17.09 -9.97
CA ALA A 86 6.02 17.83 -10.29
C ALA A 86 5.76 19.07 -11.16
N SER A 87 4.83 18.96 -12.11
CA SER A 87 4.42 20.10 -12.94
C SER A 87 3.68 21.17 -12.12
N VAL A 88 2.82 20.76 -11.17
CA VAL A 88 2.17 21.67 -10.21
C VAL A 88 3.21 22.35 -9.32
N LEU A 89 4.18 21.59 -8.81
CA LEU A 89 5.28 22.12 -8.01
C LEU A 89 6.05 23.21 -8.75
N LEU A 90 6.44 22.96 -10.00
CA LEU A 90 7.16 23.93 -10.83
C LEU A 90 6.36 25.23 -10.95
N ASN A 91 5.11 25.13 -11.39
CA ASN A 91 4.23 26.29 -11.58
C ASN A 91 4.04 27.11 -10.29
N TYR A 92 3.86 26.45 -9.14
CA TYR A 92 3.66 27.14 -7.86
C TYR A 92 4.94 27.77 -7.33
N LEU A 93 6.11 27.16 -7.54
CA LEU A 93 7.38 27.76 -7.13
C LEU A 93 7.78 28.96 -7.97
N GLU A 94 7.48 28.96 -9.28
CA GLU A 94 7.71 30.10 -10.16
C GLU A 94 6.73 31.26 -9.90
N GLY A 95 5.46 30.95 -9.64
CA GLY A 95 4.42 31.95 -9.44
C GLY A 95 4.43 32.66 -8.08
N ASN A 96 5.16 32.13 -7.09
CA ASN A 96 5.19 32.66 -5.72
C ASN A 96 6.61 33.07 -5.32
N THR A 97 6.78 33.88 -4.26
CA THR A 97 8.12 34.20 -3.73
C THR A 97 8.65 33.13 -2.79
N LYS A 98 7.77 32.51 -1.99
CA LYS A 98 8.07 31.40 -1.09
C LYS A 98 7.30 30.14 -1.48
N ALA A 99 7.75 28.98 -1.02
CA ALA A 99 7.04 27.72 -1.22
C ALA A 99 5.67 27.76 -0.51
N PRO A 100 4.54 27.58 -1.23
CA PRO A 100 3.21 27.55 -0.64
C PRO A 100 2.89 26.15 -0.13
N TRP A 101 3.41 25.82 1.06
CA TRP A 101 3.36 24.47 1.64
C TRP A 101 1.95 23.90 1.77
N GLU A 102 0.98 24.70 2.25
CA GLU A 102 -0.40 24.24 2.43
C GLU A 102 -1.07 23.89 1.11
N ASP A 103 -0.89 24.73 0.08
CA ASP A 103 -1.43 24.49 -1.25
C ASP A 103 -0.81 23.25 -1.89
N LEU A 104 0.52 23.08 -1.79
CA LEU A 104 1.21 21.91 -2.32
C LEU A 104 0.70 20.62 -1.65
N ARG A 105 0.58 20.62 -0.31
CA ARG A 105 0.05 19.46 0.43
C ARG A 105 -1.40 19.17 0.06
N TYR A 106 -2.22 20.20 -0.13
CA TYR A 106 -3.62 20.04 -0.53
C TYR A 106 -3.75 19.51 -1.96
N LEU A 107 -3.07 20.12 -2.93
CA LEU A 107 -3.16 19.71 -4.34
C LEU A 107 -2.65 18.28 -4.53
N ILE A 108 -1.52 17.93 -3.92
CA ILE A 108 -0.93 16.60 -4.09
C ILE A 108 -1.72 15.56 -3.28
N GLY A 109 -2.09 15.89 -2.04
CA GLY A 109 -2.74 14.95 -1.12
C GLY A 109 -4.22 14.75 -1.38
N GLU A 110 -4.98 15.82 -1.60
CA GLU A 110 -6.44 15.76 -1.74
C GLU A 110 -6.88 15.57 -3.19
N ILE A 111 -6.14 16.14 -4.15
CA ILE A 111 -6.52 16.12 -5.58
C ILE A 111 -5.79 15.01 -6.32
N MET A 112 -4.46 15.03 -6.38
CA MET A 112 -3.68 14.09 -7.21
C MET A 112 -3.79 12.65 -6.67
N TYR A 113 -3.32 12.42 -5.46
CA TYR A 113 -3.36 11.09 -4.85
C TYR A 113 -4.72 10.81 -4.20
N GLY A 114 -5.27 11.80 -3.50
CA GLY A 114 -6.58 11.70 -2.83
C GLY A 114 -7.76 11.48 -3.77
N GLY A 115 -7.63 11.82 -5.06
CA GLY A 115 -8.64 11.50 -6.07
C GLY A 115 -8.87 10.00 -6.26
N HIS A 116 -7.89 9.15 -5.93
CA HIS A 116 -8.01 7.70 -5.99
C HIS A 116 -8.63 7.10 -4.71
N ILE A 117 -8.58 7.83 -3.61
CA ILE A 117 -8.83 7.30 -2.27
C ILE A 117 -10.30 7.48 -1.90
N THR A 118 -10.96 6.37 -1.58
CA THR A 118 -12.38 6.32 -1.22
C THR A 118 -12.64 6.09 0.26
N ASP A 119 -11.62 5.76 1.04
CA ASP A 119 -11.72 5.53 2.48
C ASP A 119 -11.14 6.73 3.26
N ASP A 120 -11.86 7.24 4.25
CA ASP A 120 -11.48 8.46 4.97
C ASP A 120 -10.20 8.27 5.81
N TRP A 121 -9.95 7.07 6.34
CA TRP A 121 -8.74 6.78 7.11
C TRP A 121 -7.52 6.70 6.20
N ASP A 122 -7.65 6.05 5.05
CA ASP A 122 -6.60 6.05 4.02
C ASP A 122 -6.35 7.47 3.48
N ARG A 123 -7.40 8.29 3.35
CA ARG A 123 -7.26 9.69 2.90
C ARG A 123 -6.49 10.52 3.93
N ARG A 124 -6.80 10.34 5.21
CA ARG A 124 -6.05 10.95 6.31
C ARG A 124 -4.59 10.52 6.31
N LEU A 125 -4.31 9.23 6.09
CA LEU A 125 -2.94 8.71 6.01
C LEU A 125 -2.16 9.36 4.85
N CYS A 126 -2.76 9.40 3.66
CA CYS A 126 -2.20 10.05 2.48
C CYS A 126 -1.82 11.52 2.74
N ARG A 127 -2.72 12.29 3.38
CA ARG A 127 -2.43 13.67 3.79
C ARG A 127 -1.32 13.76 4.84
N THR A 128 -1.30 12.81 5.79
CA THR A 128 -0.31 12.81 6.88
C THR A 128 1.11 12.65 6.34
N TYR A 129 1.34 11.82 5.33
CA TYR A 129 2.64 11.73 4.66
C TYR A 129 3.14 13.08 4.16
N LEU A 130 2.28 13.86 3.50
CA LEU A 130 2.68 15.16 2.96
C LEU A 130 2.88 16.21 4.05
N LEU A 131 2.17 16.09 5.17
CA LEU A 131 2.45 16.89 6.35
C LEU A 131 3.84 16.57 6.91
N GLU A 132 4.26 15.32 6.94
CA GLU A 132 5.60 14.97 7.46
C GLU A 132 6.72 15.27 6.44
N TYR A 133 6.48 15.05 5.15
CA TYR A 133 7.54 15.15 4.12
C TYR A 133 7.72 16.55 3.54
N LEU A 134 6.66 17.37 3.47
CA LEU A 134 6.73 18.70 2.84
C LEU A 134 6.75 19.79 3.90
N GLN A 135 7.82 19.87 4.68
CA GLN A 135 8.03 20.88 5.73
C GLN A 135 9.15 21.85 5.36
N PRO A 136 9.22 23.06 5.94
CA PRO A 136 10.31 24.00 5.70
C PRO A 136 11.72 23.40 5.89
N GLU A 137 11.89 22.53 6.87
CA GLU A 137 13.11 21.80 7.21
C GLU A 137 13.62 20.92 6.06
N LEU A 138 12.74 20.58 5.09
CA LEU A 138 13.11 19.88 3.87
C LEU A 138 14.10 20.68 3.02
N VAL A 139 13.85 21.98 2.87
CA VAL A 139 14.70 22.88 2.06
C VAL A 139 15.98 23.23 2.80
N GLU A 140 15.91 23.25 4.14
CA GLU A 140 17.06 23.50 5.01
C GLU A 140 18.01 22.28 5.07
N GLY A 141 17.57 21.12 4.59
CA GLY A 141 18.38 19.89 4.55
C GLY A 141 18.41 19.14 5.88
N GLU A 142 17.49 19.43 6.80
CA GLU A 142 17.46 18.87 8.15
C GLU A 142 16.38 17.78 8.32
N LEU A 143 15.46 17.66 7.35
CA LEU A 143 14.38 16.69 7.40
C LEU A 143 14.86 15.26 7.10
N HIS A 144 14.44 14.33 7.94
CA HIS A 144 14.59 12.90 7.70
C HIS A 144 13.31 12.33 7.07
N LEU A 145 13.40 11.76 5.87
CA LEU A 145 12.26 11.11 5.20
C LEU A 145 11.93 9.75 5.84
N ALA A 146 12.94 9.12 6.45
CA ALA A 146 12.80 7.97 7.33
C ALA A 146 13.92 8.00 8.38
N PRO A 147 13.77 7.27 9.50
CA PRO A 147 14.86 7.05 10.45
C PRO A 147 16.14 6.56 9.75
N GLY A 148 17.21 7.36 9.86
CA GLY A 148 18.49 7.07 9.21
C GLY A 148 18.57 7.47 7.73
N PHE A 149 17.56 8.16 7.18
CA PHE A 149 17.57 8.66 5.81
C PHE A 149 17.23 10.15 5.76
N LEU A 150 18.28 10.98 5.80
CA LEU A 150 18.20 12.43 5.63
C LEU A 150 17.89 12.80 4.18
N VAL A 151 17.19 13.91 3.95
CA VAL A 151 17.02 14.48 2.61
C VAL A 151 18.39 14.76 1.96
N PRO A 152 18.61 14.40 0.68
CA PRO A 152 19.84 14.70 -0.02
C PRO A 152 20.06 16.21 -0.17
N PRO A 153 21.32 16.68 -0.13
CA PRO A 153 21.64 18.04 -0.58
C PRO A 153 21.35 18.20 -2.07
N SER A 154 21.14 19.44 -2.51
CA SER A 154 20.92 19.76 -3.91
C SER A 154 22.09 19.26 -4.77
N THR A 155 21.79 18.33 -5.67
CA THR A 155 22.75 17.70 -6.59
C THR A 155 22.13 17.49 -7.98
N ASP A 156 22.93 17.00 -8.92
CA ASP A 156 22.50 16.55 -10.24
C ASP A 156 21.74 15.20 -10.19
N TYR A 157 21.15 14.83 -11.33
CA TYR A 157 20.40 13.58 -11.50
C TYR A 157 21.22 12.36 -11.09
N THR A 158 22.48 12.28 -11.54
CA THR A 158 23.35 11.14 -11.21
C THR A 158 23.67 11.11 -9.71
N GLY A 159 23.88 12.27 -9.09
CA GLY A 159 24.09 12.40 -7.65
C GLY A 159 22.90 11.92 -6.81
N TYR A 160 21.65 12.17 -7.23
CA TYR A 160 20.48 11.64 -6.52
C TYR A 160 20.43 10.12 -6.54
N HIS A 161 20.73 9.50 -7.68
CA HIS A 161 20.82 8.05 -7.76
C HIS A 161 21.93 7.52 -6.84
N GLN A 162 23.13 8.11 -6.87
CA GLN A 162 24.24 7.73 -5.99
C GLN A 162 23.93 7.95 -4.50
N TYR A 163 23.15 8.98 -4.16
CA TYR A 163 22.74 9.23 -2.78
C TYR A 163 21.86 8.09 -2.25
N ILE A 164 20.90 7.62 -3.05
CA ILE A 164 20.06 6.46 -2.69
C ILE A 164 20.91 5.21 -2.48
N GLU A 165 21.91 4.99 -3.34
CA GLU A 165 22.83 3.85 -3.23
C GLU A 165 23.61 3.84 -1.91
N ASN A 166 24.06 5.02 -1.48
CA ASN A 166 25.01 5.14 -0.37
C ASN A 166 24.32 5.31 0.99
N TYR A 167 23.16 5.97 1.03
CA TYR A 167 22.55 6.42 2.28
C TYR A 167 21.19 5.78 2.58
N LEU A 168 20.51 5.16 1.60
CA LEU A 168 19.22 4.52 1.89
C LEU A 168 19.45 3.31 2.82
N PRO A 169 18.79 3.25 3.99
CA PRO A 169 18.91 2.12 4.89
C PRO A 169 18.41 0.81 4.26
N THR A 170 18.79 -0.31 4.88
CA THR A 170 18.22 -1.61 4.52
C THR A 170 16.70 -1.57 4.60
N GLU A 171 16.06 -2.24 3.65
CA GLU A 171 14.61 -2.23 3.54
C GLU A 171 13.95 -2.72 4.83
N SER A 172 13.00 -1.91 5.33
CA SER A 172 12.20 -2.23 6.51
C SER A 172 10.84 -1.53 6.40
N PRO A 173 9.81 -1.96 7.15
CA PRO A 173 8.50 -1.29 7.17
C PRO A 173 8.60 0.20 7.53
N VAL A 174 9.63 0.57 8.28
CA VAL A 174 9.87 1.93 8.76
C VAL A 174 10.08 2.92 7.61
N LEU A 175 10.70 2.49 6.51
CA LEU A 175 10.85 3.33 5.30
C LEU A 175 9.49 3.75 4.74
N TYR A 176 8.47 2.92 4.94
CA TYR A 176 7.10 3.18 4.52
C TYR A 176 6.30 3.85 5.63
N GLY A 177 6.87 4.32 6.74
CA GLY A 177 6.11 4.88 7.85
C GLY A 177 5.23 3.85 8.57
N LEU A 178 5.69 2.60 8.66
CA LEU A 178 5.06 1.52 9.43
C LEU A 178 5.92 1.13 10.63
N HIS A 179 5.28 0.59 11.66
CA HIS A 179 5.98 -0.02 12.78
C HIS A 179 6.74 -1.29 12.31
N PRO A 180 7.95 -1.58 12.84
CA PRO A 180 8.72 -2.78 12.47
C PRO A 180 7.92 -4.10 12.53
N ASN A 181 6.98 -4.22 13.47
CA ASN A 181 6.09 -5.40 13.58
C ASN A 181 5.26 -5.70 12.32
N ALA A 182 5.05 -4.74 11.41
CA ALA A 182 4.36 -4.99 10.14
C ALA A 182 5.14 -5.99 9.27
N GLU A 183 6.46 -6.12 9.47
CA GLU A 183 7.29 -7.11 8.80
C GLU A 183 6.86 -8.53 9.14
N ILE A 184 6.47 -8.80 10.39
CA ILE A 184 6.05 -10.13 10.84
C ILE A 184 4.81 -10.58 10.05
N GLY A 185 3.80 -9.72 9.93
CA GLY A 185 2.58 -10.02 9.19
C GLY A 185 2.84 -10.22 7.69
N PHE A 186 3.67 -9.36 7.11
CA PHE A 186 4.09 -9.47 5.71
C PHE A 186 4.84 -10.78 5.41
N LEU A 187 5.86 -11.11 6.23
CA LEU A 187 6.65 -12.34 6.05
C LEU A 187 5.81 -13.59 6.29
N THR A 188 4.91 -13.56 7.28
CA THR A 188 3.98 -14.68 7.54
C THR A 188 3.06 -14.93 6.35
N SER A 189 2.44 -13.88 5.81
CA SER A 189 1.55 -13.98 4.64
C SER A 189 2.32 -14.47 3.40
N THR A 190 3.54 -13.99 3.21
CA THR A 190 4.43 -14.44 2.12
C THR A 190 4.79 -15.92 2.27
N ALA A 191 5.14 -16.36 3.48
CA ALA A 191 5.44 -17.76 3.77
C ALA A 191 4.22 -18.66 3.56
N GLU A 192 3.03 -18.25 4.01
CA GLU A 192 1.79 -18.99 3.76
C GLU A 192 1.49 -19.14 2.27
N ASN A 193 1.64 -18.07 1.48
CA ASN A 193 1.45 -18.11 0.03
C ASN A 193 2.46 -19.03 -0.65
N LEU A 194 3.70 -19.03 -0.19
CA LEU A 194 4.73 -19.96 -0.66
C LEU A 194 4.33 -21.42 -0.34
N PHE A 195 3.92 -21.70 0.90
CA PHE A 195 3.50 -23.04 1.28
C PHE A 195 2.25 -23.51 0.52
N ARG A 196 1.25 -22.64 0.30
CA ARG A 196 0.08 -22.96 -0.53
C ARG A 196 0.48 -23.27 -1.97
N THR A 197 1.42 -22.51 -2.52
CA THR A 197 1.94 -22.74 -3.88
C THR A 197 2.64 -24.11 -3.96
N ILE A 198 3.52 -24.42 -3.00
CA ILE A 198 4.19 -25.72 -2.92
C ILE A 198 3.17 -26.84 -2.77
N TRP A 199 2.20 -26.69 -1.85
CA TRP A 199 1.13 -27.65 -1.64
C TRP A 199 0.28 -27.89 -2.89
N GLY A 200 0.03 -26.84 -3.68
CA GLY A 200 -0.67 -26.93 -4.96
C GLY A 200 0.12 -27.70 -6.04
N MET A 201 1.44 -27.78 -5.93
CA MET A 201 2.30 -28.54 -6.85
C MET A 201 2.44 -30.02 -6.45
N LEU A 202 2.08 -30.41 -5.23
CA LEU A 202 2.14 -31.82 -4.81
C LEU A 202 1.11 -32.67 -5.59
N PRO A 203 1.50 -33.87 -6.09
CA PRO A 203 0.56 -34.79 -6.73
C PRO A 203 -0.55 -35.15 -5.76
N ARG A 204 -1.80 -34.90 -6.14
CA ARG A 204 -2.98 -35.19 -5.31
C ARG A 204 -3.31 -36.69 -5.23
N ASP A 205 -2.63 -37.52 -6.03
CA ASP A 205 -2.96 -38.93 -6.24
C ASP A 205 -2.47 -39.91 -5.15
N VAL A 206 -1.80 -39.42 -4.09
CA VAL A 206 -1.22 -40.30 -3.04
C VAL A 206 -2.03 -40.38 -1.75
N ALA A 207 -3.17 -39.68 -1.62
CA ALA A 207 -3.90 -39.61 -0.35
C ALA A 207 -5.15 -40.51 -0.23
N ASP A 208 -5.70 -41.04 -1.34
CA ASP A 208 -7.02 -41.70 -1.34
C ASP A 208 -7.00 -43.24 -1.45
N THR A 209 -5.85 -43.89 -1.22
CA THR A 209 -5.75 -45.37 -1.27
C THR A 209 -5.66 -46.06 0.10
N THR A 210 -5.98 -45.36 1.21
CA THR A 210 -6.20 -46.02 2.50
C THR A 210 -7.67 -46.39 2.67
N ALA A 211 -8.00 -47.62 2.25
CA ALA A 211 -9.29 -48.24 2.52
C ALA A 211 -9.54 -48.29 4.04
N GLY A 212 -10.55 -47.55 4.52
CA GLY A 212 -11.01 -47.60 5.92
C GLY A 212 -11.14 -46.25 6.63
N VAL A 213 -10.70 -45.15 6.04
CA VAL A 213 -10.93 -43.81 6.60
C VAL A 213 -12.21 -43.23 5.97
N LEU A 214 -13.19 -42.87 6.80
CA LEU A 214 -14.42 -42.15 6.39
C LEU A 214 -14.09 -41.11 5.31
N SER A 215 -14.90 -41.05 4.25
CA SER A 215 -14.75 -40.04 3.20
C SER A 215 -14.67 -38.66 3.85
N LYS A 216 -13.92 -37.73 3.24
CA LYS A 216 -13.84 -36.34 3.74
C LYS A 216 -15.24 -35.74 3.94
N GLU A 217 -16.19 -36.11 3.08
CA GLU A 217 -17.59 -35.70 3.15
C GLU A 217 -18.31 -36.27 4.38
N ASP A 218 -18.09 -37.55 4.70
CA ASP A 218 -18.70 -38.19 5.87
C ASP A 218 -18.16 -37.58 7.18
N LYS A 219 -16.88 -37.24 7.23
CA LYS A 219 -16.28 -36.54 8.38
C LYS A 219 -16.86 -35.13 8.55
N VAL A 220 -17.04 -34.40 7.45
CA VAL A 220 -17.66 -33.07 7.48
C VAL A 220 -19.11 -33.18 7.96
N LYS A 221 -19.86 -34.19 7.51
CA LYS A 221 -21.23 -34.42 7.94
C LYS A 221 -21.34 -34.66 9.45
N VAL A 222 -20.48 -35.52 10.01
CA VAL A 222 -20.43 -35.75 11.47
C VAL A 222 -20.10 -34.47 12.24
N MET A 223 -19.18 -33.63 11.73
CA MET A 223 -18.88 -32.34 12.36
C MET A 223 -20.05 -31.36 12.30
N ILE A 224 -20.80 -31.33 11.19
CA ILE A 224 -21.99 -30.48 11.06
C ILE A 224 -23.06 -30.91 12.07
N GLU A 225 -23.30 -32.21 12.20
CA GLU A 225 -24.27 -32.76 13.16
C GLU A 225 -23.86 -32.42 14.61
N ASP A 226 -22.59 -32.57 14.98
CA ASP A 226 -22.09 -32.19 16.31
C ASP A 226 -22.18 -30.67 16.58
N LEU A 227 -22.00 -29.82 15.56
CA LEU A 227 -22.18 -28.37 15.68
C LEU A 227 -23.66 -27.98 15.83
N LEU A 228 -24.56 -28.66 15.12
CA LEU A 228 -26.01 -28.46 15.23
C LEU A 228 -26.52 -28.84 16.62
N ASP A 229 -26.04 -29.94 17.19
CA ASP A 229 -26.43 -30.38 18.53
C ASP A 229 -25.92 -29.43 19.64
N LYS A 230 -24.84 -28.69 19.38
CA LYS A 230 -24.25 -27.71 20.31
C LYS A 230 -24.80 -26.29 20.15
N LEU A 231 -25.59 -26.03 19.11
CA LEU A 231 -26.22 -24.74 18.92
C LEU A 231 -27.34 -24.57 19.98
N PRO A 232 -27.38 -23.42 20.68
CA PRO A 232 -28.49 -23.14 21.60
C PRO A 232 -29.82 -23.04 20.83
N GLU A 233 -30.93 -23.26 21.55
CA GLU A 233 -32.28 -23.21 20.97
C GLU A 233 -32.51 -21.91 20.18
N GLU A 234 -33.15 -22.05 19.01
CA GLU A 234 -33.46 -20.91 18.15
C GLU A 234 -34.36 -19.91 18.90
N PHE A 235 -33.90 -18.65 18.98
CA PHE A 235 -34.70 -17.58 19.55
C PHE A 235 -35.92 -17.35 18.65
N ASN A 236 -37.13 -17.57 19.20
CA ASN A 236 -38.37 -17.20 18.51
C ASN A 236 -38.51 -15.68 18.47
N ILE A 237 -37.98 -15.06 17.40
CA ILE A 237 -37.98 -13.61 17.20
C ILE A 237 -39.41 -13.03 17.24
N GLN A 238 -40.43 -13.76 16.76
CA GLN A 238 -41.83 -13.31 16.81
C GLN A 238 -42.37 -13.23 18.24
N GLU A 239 -42.05 -14.20 19.10
CA GLU A 239 -42.47 -14.17 20.50
C GLU A 239 -41.74 -13.06 21.28
N LEU A 240 -40.44 -12.87 21.01
CA LEU A 240 -39.64 -11.79 21.58
C LEU A 240 -40.17 -10.40 21.17
N MET A 241 -40.51 -10.19 19.90
CA MET A 241 -41.09 -8.94 19.42
C MET A 241 -42.45 -8.65 20.06
N SER A 242 -43.32 -9.66 20.20
CA SER A 242 -44.63 -9.49 20.86
C SER A 242 -44.50 -9.08 22.34
N LYS A 243 -43.47 -9.56 23.04
CA LYS A 243 -43.17 -9.18 24.43
C LYS A 243 -42.53 -7.79 24.55
N VAL A 244 -41.89 -7.29 23.49
CA VAL A 244 -41.28 -5.95 23.44
C VAL A 244 -42.34 -4.86 23.19
N ASP A 245 -43.30 -5.09 22.28
CA ASP A 245 -44.41 -4.14 22.04
C ASP A 245 -45.27 -3.93 23.29
N VAL A 246 -45.50 -4.99 24.06
CA VAL A 246 -46.22 -4.90 25.34
C VAL A 246 -45.46 -4.03 26.35
N ARG A 247 -44.12 -3.97 26.29
CA ARG A 247 -43.30 -3.17 27.23
C ARG A 247 -43.23 -1.69 26.86
N LEU A 248 -43.34 -1.34 25.58
CA LEU A 248 -43.41 0.06 25.13
C LEU A 248 -44.77 0.70 25.46
N LEU A 249 -45.86 -0.07 25.40
CA LEU A 249 -47.20 0.39 25.80
C LEU A 249 -47.33 0.79 27.29
N TYR A 250 -46.45 0.28 28.17
CA TYR A 250 -46.43 0.70 29.59
C TYR A 250 -45.55 1.92 29.86
N LEU A 251 -44.64 2.30 28.94
CA LEU A 251 -43.76 3.47 29.10
C LEU A 251 -44.38 4.75 28.53
N ASP A 252 -45.35 4.66 27.62
CA ASP A 252 -46.11 5.82 27.09
C ASP A 252 -47.35 6.18 27.94
N SER A 253 -47.50 5.59 29.13
CA SER A 253 -48.64 5.83 30.05
C SER A 253 -48.28 6.56 31.35
N LEU A 254 -47.13 7.26 31.39
CA LEU A 254 -46.71 8.14 32.50
C LEU A 254 -46.44 9.56 32.00
#